data_AF-A0A3S0FFV9-F1
#
_entry.id   AF-A0A3S0FFV9-F1
#
_cell.length_a   1.000
_cell.length_b   1.000
_cell.length_c   1.000
_cell.angle_alpha   90.00
_cell.angle_beta   90.00
_cell.angle_gamma   90.00
#
_symmetry.space_group_name_H-M   'P 1'
#
loop_
_entity.id
_entity.type
_entity.pdbx_description
1 polymer ?
#
loop_
_entity_poly.entity_id
_entity_poly.type
_entity_poly.pdbx_seq_one_letter_code
_entity_poly.pdbx_strand_id
1 'polypeptide(L)' 'MPKRYDRFVHEENIRRFEKRLEAETDPDTRSILRKLLAEEWKQLELPPEAPRCEIGKIGQPVKTGLAEST' A
#
# COMPACT_ATOMS: atom_id res chain seq x y z
N MET A 1 4.16 15.13 -13.82
CA MET A 1 4.55 15.82 -12.58
C MET A 1 5.97 15.38 -12.22
N PRO A 2 6.89 16.27 -11.84
CA PRO A 2 8.31 15.91 -11.72
C PRO A 2 8.55 15.02 -10.49
N LYS A 3 9.04 13.80 -10.72
CA LYS A 3 9.43 12.75 -9.76
C LYS A 3 10.53 13.14 -8.74
N ARG A 4 10.93 14.41 -8.69
CA ARG A 4 12.09 14.88 -7.90
C ARG A 4 11.81 14.89 -6.39
N TYR A 5 10.55 14.98 -6.00
CA TYR A 5 10.15 15.04 -4.58
C TYR A 5 9.59 13.72 -4.06
N ASP A 6 9.41 12.69 -4.91
CA ASP A 6 8.76 11.43 -4.50
C ASP A 6 9.54 10.76 -3.37
N ARG A 7 10.87 10.72 -3.47
CA ARG A 7 11.74 10.20 -2.41
C ARG A 7 11.56 10.95 -1.09
N PHE A 8 11.50 12.28 -1.13
CA PHE A 8 11.29 13.12 0.06
C PHE A 8 9.92 12.89 0.68
N VAL A 9 8.88 12.73 -0.14
CA VAL A 9 7.52 12.41 0.32
C VAL A 9 7.50 11.07 1.05
N HIS A 10 8.14 10.03 0.50
CA HIS A 10 8.22 8.72 1.13
C HIS A 10 9.01 8.77 2.47
N GLU A 11 10.14 9.49 2.52
CA GLU A 11 10.91 9.68 3.76
C GLU A 11 10.10 10.41 4.84
N GLU A 12 9.36 11.46 4.49
CA GLU A 12 8.51 12.18 5.43
C GLU A 12 7.31 11.35 5.90
N ASN A 13 6.74 10.53 5.03
CA ASN A 13 5.66 9.60 5.39
C ASN A 13 6.13 8.58 6.42
N ILE A 14 7.31 7.99 6.22
CA ILE A 14 7.92 7.05 7.18
C ILE A 14 8.04 7.70 8.55
N ARG A 15 8.67 8.88 8.65
CA ARG A 15 8.83 9.62 9.91
C ARG A 15 7.49 9.87 10.61
N ARG A 16 6.45 10.23 9.86
CA ARG A 16 5.11 10.47 10.39
C ARG A 16 4.44 9.19 10.89
N PHE A 17 4.59 8.08 10.15
CA PHE A 17 4.01 6.80 10.55
C PHE A 17 4.70 6.22 11.79
N GLU A 18 6.04 6.33 11.90
CA GLU A 18 6.79 5.94 13.11
C GLU A 18 6.30 6.72 14.33
N LYS A 19 6.22 8.05 14.21
CA LYS A 19 5.74 8.91 15.29
C LYS A 19 4.29 8.60 15.68
N ARG A 20 3.40 8.29 14.74
CA ARG A 20 2.03 7.87 15.05
C ARG A 20 2.00 6.51 15.75
N LEU A 21 2.86 5.58 15.34
CA LEU A 21 2.99 4.25 15.95
C LEU A 21 3.40 4.28 17.42
N GLU A 22 4.17 5.29 17.84
CA GLU A 22 4.57 5.49 19.25
C GLU A 22 3.38 5.87 20.13
N ALA A 23 2.46 6.70 19.61
CA ALA A 23 1.30 7.19 20.35
C ALA A 23 0.05 6.31 20.18
N GLU A 24 0.02 5.43 19.18
CA GLU A 24 -1.15 4.62 18.84
C GLU A 24 -1.31 3.43 19.81
N THR A 25 -2.45 3.41 20.49
CA THR A 25 -2.82 2.36 21.44
C THR A 25 -3.80 1.35 20.85
N ASP A 26 -4.54 1.74 19.80
CA ASP A 26 -5.50 0.87 19.14
C ASP A 26 -4.79 -0.20 18.28
N PRO A 27 -4.99 -1.49 18.54
CA PRO A 27 -4.26 -2.56 17.85
C PRO A 27 -4.58 -2.63 16.36
N ASP A 28 -5.82 -2.32 15.95
CA ASP A 28 -6.24 -2.39 14.55
C ASP A 28 -5.61 -1.26 13.73
N THR A 29 -5.66 -0.04 14.27
CA THR A 29 -5.02 1.14 13.68
C THR A 29 -3.51 0.97 13.63
N ARG A 30 -2.91 0.41 14.69
CA ARG A 30 -1.47 0.10 14.74
C ARG A 30 -1.06 -0.94 13.70
N SER A 31 -1.92 -1.92 13.42
CA SER A 31 -1.70 -2.91 12.35
C SER A 31 -1.71 -2.25 10.97
N ILE A 32 -2.64 -1.33 10.73
CA ILE A 32 -2.71 -0.57 9.47
C ILE A 32 -1.47 0.33 9.31
N LEU A 33 -1.08 1.07 10.35
CA LEU A 33 0.11 1.94 10.32
C LEU A 33 1.39 1.16 9.99
N ARG A 34 1.54 -0.06 10.52
CA ARG A 34 2.68 -0.94 10.17
C ARG A 34 2.68 -1.35 8.70
N LYS A 35 1.51 -1.66 8.12
CA LYS A 35 1.39 -2.00 6.70
C LYS A 35 1.75 -0.81 5.81
N LEU A 36 1.28 0.39 6.16
CA LEU A 36 1.60 1.61 5.43
C LEU A 36 3.09 1.95 5.52
N LEU A 37 3.68 1.84 6.71
CA LEU A 37 5.11 2.04 6.91
C LEU A 37 5.96 1.09 6.03
N ALA A 38 5.61 -0.20 6.01
CA ALA A 38 6.30 -1.18 5.17
C ALA A 38 6.18 -0.86 3.67
N GLU A 39 5.04 -0.31 3.23
CA GLU A 39 4.86 0.11 1.84
C GLU A 39 5.76 1.29 1.49
N GLU A 40 5.83 2.33 2.34
CA GLU A 40 6.71 3.48 2.08
C GLU A 40 8.19 3.08 2.06
N TRP A 41 8.62 2.14 2.91
CA TRP A 41 9.99 1.60 2.86
C TRP A 41 10.29 0.90 1.52
N LYS A 42 9.35 0.12 1.00
CA LYS A 42 9.50 -0.49 -0.35
C LYS A 42 9.62 0.56 -1.45
N GLN A 43 8.91 1.68 -1.34
CA GLN A 43 9.02 2.77 -2.32
C GLN A 43 10.40 3.44 -2.30
N LEU A 44 11.14 3.38 -1.18
CA LEU A 44 12.53 3.83 -1.10
C LEU A 44 13.55 2.79 -1.60
N GLU A 45 13.23 1.50 -1.49
CA GLU A 45 14.07 0.40 -2.00
C GLU A 45 13.94 0.21 -3.52
N LEU A 46 12.79 0.54 -4.08
CA LEU A 46 12.56 0.46 -5.52
C LEU A 46 13.22 1.64 -6.25
N PRO A 47 13.94 1.39 -7.37
CA PRO A 47 14.37 2.47 -8.24
C PRO A 47 13.15 3.24 -8.78
N PRO A 48 13.29 4.53 -9.14
CA PRO A 48 12.19 5.47 -9.43
C PRO A 48 11.31 5.19 -10.68
N GLU A 49 11.18 3.93 -11.11
CA GLU A 49 10.49 3.51 -12.34
C GLU A 49 9.63 2.25 -12.25
N ALA A 50 9.26 1.75 -11.06
CA ALA A 50 8.18 0.76 -11.01
C ALA A 50 6.82 1.50 -11.08
N PRO A 51 6.03 1.39 -12.17
CA PRO A 51 4.67 1.89 -12.17
C PRO A 51 3.92 1.21 -11.02
N ARG A 52 3.21 2.01 -10.22
CA ARG A 52 2.30 1.50 -9.18
C ARG A 52 1.39 0.46 -9.84
N CYS A 53 1.55 -0.81 -9.48
CA CYS A 53 0.49 -1.77 -9.68
C CYS A 53 -0.69 -1.28 -8.86
N GLU A 54 -1.68 -0.71 -9.54
CA GLU A 54 -2.96 -0.36 -8.95
C GLU A 54 -3.44 -1.58 -8.17
N ILE A 55 -3.69 -1.38 -6.87
CA ILE A 55 -4.26 -2.39 -6.00
C ILE A 55 -5.56 -2.81 -6.66
N GLY A 56 -5.51 -3.97 -7.32
CA GLY A 56 -6.65 -4.60 -7.96
C GLY A 56 -7.78 -4.64 -6.95
N LYS A 57 -8.87 -3.98 -7.33
CA LYS A 57 -10.15 -3.94 -6.63
C LYS A 57 -10.46 -5.32 -6.06
N ILE A 58 -10.45 -5.44 -4.74
CA ILE A 58 -11.17 -6.49 -4.03
C ILE A 58 -12.64 -6.38 -4.41
N GLY A 59 -13.18 -7.37 -5.14
CA GLY A 59 -14.58 -7.37 -5.58
C GLY A 59 -15.02 -8.54 -6.45
N GLN A 60 -15.46 -9.62 -5.77
CA GLN A 60 -16.38 -10.70 -6.19
C GLN A 60 -15.87 -11.91 -7.01
N PRO A 61 -16.17 -13.15 -6.53
CA PRO A 61 -16.15 -14.35 -7.37
C PRO A 61 -17.49 -14.44 -8.11
N VAL A 62 -17.50 -14.17 -9.41
CA VAL A 62 -18.69 -14.46 -10.24
C VAL A 62 -18.67 -15.96 -10.55
N LYS A 63 -19.48 -16.72 -9.82
CA LYS A 63 -19.88 -18.07 -10.23
C LYS A 63 -20.85 -17.94 -11.41
N THR A 64 -20.42 -18.32 -12.60
CA THR A 64 -21.25 -18.58 -13.78
C THR A 64 -20.52 -19.65 -14.59
N GLY A 65 -21.08 -20.78 -15.00
CA GLY A 65 -22.42 -21.31 -14.90
C GLY A 65 -22.35 -22.72 -15.50
N LEU A 66 -23.14 -23.62 -14.93
CA LEU A 66 -23.53 -24.89 -15.51
C LEU A 66 -24.24 -24.63 -16.85
N ALA A 67 -23.83 -25.28 -17.94
CA ALA A 67 -24.73 -25.77 -18.99
C ALA A 67 -23.96 -26.65 -20.00
N GLU A 68 -24.66 -27.71 -20.40
CA GLU A 68 -24.28 -28.84 -21.24
C GLU A 68 -24.19 -28.49 -22.74
N SER A 69 -24.02 -29.55 -23.55
CA SER A 69 -24.30 -29.67 -25.00
C SER A 69 -23.06 -29.50 -25.89
N THR A 70 -22.70 -30.43 -26.78
CA THR A 70 -23.28 -31.68 -27.29
C THR A 70 -22.15 -32.51 -27.89
#